data_AF-A0A8S1S3A6-F1
#
_entry.id   AF-A0A8S1S3A6-F1
#
_cell.length_a   1.000
_cell.length_b   1.000
_cell.length_c   1.000
_cell.angle_alpha   90.00
_cell.angle_beta   90.00
_cell.angle_gamma   90.00
#
_symmetry.space_group_name_H-M   'P 1'
#
loop_
_entity.id
_entity.type
_entity.pdbx_description
1 polymer ?
#
loop_
_entity_poly.entity_id
_entity_poly.type
_entity_poly.pdbx_seq_one_letter_code
_entity_poly.pdbx_strand_id
1 'polypeptide(L)' 'MVTGGENRIVKLWKVQNWEPILEFIGHLSFVWKVQFSNHSNLIISQSTKDIRIWNIPSESHKQIFSIQLDYYPNFTLIKW' A
#
# COMPACT_ATOMS: atom_id res chain seq x y z
N MET A 1 1.80 -3.58 11.54
CA MET A 1 2.27 -2.28 10.97
C MET A 1 2.45 -2.43 9.47
N VAL A 2 2.38 -1.36 8.69
CA VAL A 2 2.74 -1.38 7.26
C VAL A 2 3.78 -0.30 6.97
N THR A 3 4.72 -0.59 6.07
CA THR A 3 5.74 0.35 5.57
C THR A 3 5.80 0.34 4.05
N GLY A 4 6.37 1.40 3.46
CA GLY A 4 6.71 1.50 2.04
C GLY A 4 7.87 2.48 1.85
N GLY A 5 8.54 2.44 0.69
CA GLY A 5 9.66 3.34 0.40
C GLY A 5 10.25 3.19 -0.99
N GLU A 6 11.54 3.47 -1.12
CA GLU A 6 12.27 3.58 -2.39
C GLU A 6 12.38 2.27 -3.18
N ASN A 7 12.33 1.12 -2.51
CA ASN A 7 12.29 -0.18 -3.18
C ASN A 7 10.98 -0.43 -3.96
N ARG A 8 9.97 0.44 -3.80
CA ARG A 8 8.63 0.35 -4.41
C ARG A 8 7.79 -0.83 -3.90
N ILE A 9 8.19 -1.41 -2.77
CA ILE A 9 7.52 -2.52 -2.11
C ILE A 9 6.81 -1.97 -0.87
N VAL A 10 5.56 -2.36 -0.67
CA VAL A 10 4.85 -2.16 0.59
C VAL A 10 4.94 -3.45 1.40
N LYS A 11 5.30 -3.36 2.68
CA LYS A 11 5.45 -4.55 3.55
C LYS A 11 4.49 -4.47 4.73
N LEU A 12 3.80 -5.57 5.01
CA LEU A 12 2.96 -5.78 6.20
C LEU A 12 3.75 -6.57 7.24
N TRP A 13 3.73 -6.10 8.48
CA TRP A 13 4.55 -6.62 9.58
C TRP A 13 3.71 -6.99 10.80
N LYS A 14 4.03 -8.13 11.41
CA LYS A 14 3.54 -8.54 12.73
C LYS A 14 4.30 -7.76 13.79
N VAL A 15 3.60 -6.93 14.57
CA VAL A 15 4.25 -5.95 15.47
C VAL A 15 4.92 -6.63 16.68
N GLN A 16 4.42 -7.80 17.09
CA GLN A 16 4.90 -8.49 18.30
C GLN A 16 6.37 -8.96 18.21
N ASN A 17 6.86 -9.23 17.01
CA ASN A 17 8.18 -9.79 16.73
C ASN A 17 8.84 -9.21 15.47
N TRP A 18 8.24 -8.19 14.84
CA TRP A 18 8.68 -7.57 13.59
C TRP A 18 8.86 -8.52 12.41
N GLU A 19 8.14 -9.64 12.38
CA GLU A 19 8.14 -10.56 11.25
C GLU A 19 7.37 -9.96 10.05
N PRO A 20 7.92 -10.03 8.82
CA PRO A 20 7.19 -9.69 7.61
C PRO A 20 6.12 -10.75 7.33
N ILE A 21 4.86 -10.33 7.20
CA ILE A 21 3.71 -11.19 6.88
C ILE A 21 3.50 -11.25 5.36
N LEU A 22 3.54 -10.10 4.70
CA LEU A 22 3.30 -9.98 3.25
C LEU A 22 4.14 -8.85 2.64
N GLU A 23 4.52 -9.04 1.38
CA GLU A 23 5.09 -8.02 0.52
C GLU A 23 4.17 -7.76 -0.68
N PHE A 24 3.82 -6.50 -0.88
CA PHE A 24 3.00 -6.04 -1.99
C PHE A 24 3.91 -5.35 -3.01
N ILE A 25 4.12 -6.04 -4.13
CA ILE A 25 5.02 -5.63 -5.21
C ILE A 25 4.17 -5.11 -6.37
N GLY A 26 4.58 -3.97 -6.95
CA GLY A 26 4.04 -3.51 -8.23
C GLY A 26 4.05 -2.01 -8.46
N HIS A 27 4.29 -1.18 -7.44
CA HIS A 27 4.35 0.27 -7.62
C HIS A 27 5.37 0.70 -8.68
N LEU A 28 4.97 1.65 -9.53
CA LEU A 28 5.80 2.12 -10.64
C LEU A 28 6.89 3.12 -10.19
N SER A 29 6.80 3.64 -8.97
CA SER A 29 7.74 4.59 -8.37
C SER A 29 7.81 4.43 -6.84
N PHE A 30 8.62 5.25 -6.18
CA PHE A 30 8.84 5.22 -4.73
C PHE A 30 7.53 5.43 -3.97
N VAL A 31 7.29 4.64 -2.92
CA VAL A 31 6.07 4.74 -2.12
C VAL A 31 6.26 5.78 -1.03
N TRP A 32 5.55 6.89 -1.13
CA TRP A 32 5.65 8.03 -0.20
C TRP A 32 4.72 7.91 0.99
N LYS A 33 3.59 7.22 0.81
CA LYS A 33 2.55 7.09 1.82
C LYS A 33 1.86 5.74 1.75
N VAL A 34 1.60 5.18 2.92
CA VAL A 34 0.79 3.96 3.08
C VAL A 34 -0.12 4.12 4.29
N GLN A 35 -1.36 3.61 4.19
CA GLN A 35 -2.35 3.67 5.26
C GLN A 35 -3.21 2.40 5.25
N PHE A 36 -3.60 1.93 6.44
CA PHE A 36 -4.66 0.93 6.58
C PHE A 36 -6.03 1.60 6.44
N SER A 37 -6.99 0.87 5.86
CA SER A 37 -8.41 1.16 6.10
C SER A 37 -8.77 0.76 7.54
N ASN A 38 -9.50 1.62 8.25
CA ASN A 38 -10.01 1.30 9.59
C ASN A 38 -11.26 0.39 9.56
N HIS A 39 -11.89 0.24 8.40
CA HIS A 39 -13.18 -0.45 8.24
C HIS A 39 -13.12 -1.68 7.33
N SER A 40 -11.96 -1.97 6.73
CA SER A 40 -11.78 -3.11 5.83
C SER A 40 -10.35 -3.61 5.85
N ASN A 41 -10.12 -4.86 5.43
CA ASN A 41 -8.80 -5.48 5.30
C ASN A 41 -7.99 -4.91 4.11
N LEU A 42 -8.03 -3.59 3.90
CA LEU A 42 -7.40 -2.92 2.77
C LEU A 42 -6.21 -2.07 3.22
N ILE A 43 -5.18 -2.04 2.38
CA ILE A 43 -4.06 -1.11 2.47
C ILE A 43 -4.11 -0.22 1.22
N ILE A 44 -4.06 1.09 1.44
CA ILE A 44 -3.93 2.08 0.36
C ILE A 44 -2.50 2.60 0.39
N SER A 45 -1.82 2.57 -0.75
CA SER A 45 -0.47 3.11 -0.90
C SER A 45 -0.31 3.95 -2.16
N GLN A 46 0.53 4.97 -2.07
CA GLN A 46 0.71 6.00 -3.08
C GLN A 46 2.18 6.16 -3.45
N SER A 47 2.46 6.12 -4.76
CA SER A 47 3.72 6.55 -5.35
C SER A 47 3.54 7.85 -6.16
N THR A 48 4.62 8.38 -6.74
CA THR A 48 4.56 9.49 -7.72
C THR A 48 3.75 9.15 -8.99
N LYS A 49 3.58 7.86 -9.31
CA LYS A 49 3.03 7.37 -10.60
C LYS A 49 1.75 6.55 -10.49
N ASP A 50 1.40 6.05 -9.31
CA ASP A 50 0.24 5.19 -9.11
C ASP A 50 -0.24 5.14 -7.67
N ILE A 51 -1.56 4.94 -7.50
CA ILE A 51 -2.20 4.59 -6.23
C ILE A 51 -2.69 3.16 -6.33
N ARG A 52 -2.38 2.34 -5.30
CA ARG A 52 -2.74 0.93 -5.26
C ARG A 52 -3.56 0.61 -4.01
N ILE A 53 -4.52 -0.28 -4.21
CA ILE A 53 -5.37 -0.81 -3.15
C ILE A 53 -5.11 -2.30 -3.06
N TRP A 54 -4.50 -2.71 -1.95
CA TRP A 54 -4.18 -4.10 -1.67
C TRP A 54 -5.19 -4.66 -0.70
N ASN A 55 -5.64 -5.88 -0.94
CA ASN A 55 -6.33 -6.65 0.08
C ASN A 55 -5.30 -7.38 0.94
N ILE A 56 -5.52 -7.39 2.25
CA ILE A 56 -4.85 -8.27 3.19
C ILE A 56 -5.67 -9.57 3.18
N PRO A 57 -5.23 -10.63 2.49
CA PRO A 57 -5.97 -11.88 2.46
C PRO A 57 -6.12 -12.42 3.89
N SER A 58 -7.36 -12.60 4.34
CA SER A 58 -7.65 -13.28 5.61
C SER A 58 -7.36 -14.78 5.55
N GLU A 59 -7.22 -15.34 4.34
CA GLU A 59 -6.49 -16.59 4.02
C GLU A 59 -6.32 -16.76 2.48
N SER A 60 -7.00 -15.93 1.66
CA SER A 60 -6.78 -15.75 0.21
C SER A 60 -7.40 -14.41 -0.28
N HIS A 61 -7.06 -13.78 -1.42
CA HIS A 61 -5.90 -13.92 -2.31
C HIS A 61 -5.63 -12.60 -3.10
N LYS A 62 -4.34 -12.22 -3.30
CA LYS A 62 -3.81 -11.25 -4.31
C LYS A 62 -4.34 -9.79 -4.37
N GLN A 63 -3.58 -8.95 -5.08
CA GLN A 63 -3.89 -7.55 -5.41
C GLN A 63 -5.25 -7.43 -6.11
N ILE A 64 -6.14 -6.57 -5.59
CA ILE A 64 -7.47 -6.35 -6.18
C ILE A 64 -7.45 -5.24 -7.25
N PHE A 65 -6.78 -4.12 -6.99
CA PHE A 65 -6.91 -2.94 -7.86
C PHE A 65 -5.67 -2.03 -7.86
N SER A 66 -5.40 -1.40 -9.00
CA SER A 66 -4.40 -0.33 -9.14
C SER A 66 -4.90 0.72 -10.10
N ILE A 67 -4.86 1.98 -9.67
CA ILE A 67 -5.11 3.15 -10.51
C ILE A 67 -3.75 3.75 -10.85
N GLN A 68 -3.38 3.69 -12.13
CA GLN A 68 -2.26 4.49 -12.62
C GLN A 68 -2.70 5.95 -12.69
N LEU A 69 -1.86 6.86 -12.19
CA LEU A 69 -2.10 8.30 -12.27
C LEU A 69 -0.96 8.91 -13.07
N ASP A 70 -1.29 9.52 -14.20
CA ASP A 70 -0.31 10.24 -15.01
C ASP A 70 0.07 11.56 -14.31
N TYR A 71 1.04 11.45 -13.40
CA TYR A 71 1.79 12.50 -12.70
C TYR A 71 0.96 13.67 -12.11
N TYR A 72 0.62 13.56 -10.82
CA TYR A 72 -0.01 14.65 -10.05
C TYR A 72 0.87 15.03 -8.85
N PRO A 73 1.52 16.22 -8.84
CA PRO A 73 2.49 16.59 -7.80
C PRO A 73 1.87 16.98 -6.45
N ASN A 74 0.56 17.28 -6.41
CA ASN A 74 -0.13 17.70 -5.20
C ASN A 74 -1.45 16.94 -5.04
N PHE A 75 -1.51 16.01 -4.08
CA PHE A 75 -2.78 15.41 -3.64
C PHE A 75 -2.86 15.45 -2.11
N THR A 76 -3.78 16.24 -1.57
CA THR A 76 -4.09 16.20 -0.14
C THR A 76 -5.03 15.03 0.10
N LEU A 77 -4.63 14.12 0.98
CA LEU A 77 -5.42 12.91 1.25
C LEU A 77 -6.79 13.31 1.84
N ILE A 78 -7.87 12.96 1.15
CA ILE A 78 -9.21 12.98 1.74
C ILE A 78 -9.18 11.99 2.90
N LYS A 79 -9.34 12.49 4.13
CA LYS A 79 -9.52 11.64 5.31
C LYS A 79 -10.91 11.01 5.22
N TRP A 80 -10.92 9.68 5.23
CA TRP A 80 -12.06 8.86 5.62
C TRP A 80 -11.78 8.38 7.06
#